data_AF-V3ZRL0-F1
#
_entry.id   AF-V3ZRL0-F1
#
_cell.length_a   1.000
_cell.length_b   1.000
_cell.length_c   1.000
_cell.angle_alpha   90.00
_cell.angle_beta   90.00
_cell.angle_gamma   90.00
#
_symmetry.space_group_name_H-M   'P 1'
#
loop_
_entity.id
_entity.type
_entity.pdbx_description
1 polymer ?
#
loop_
_entity_poly.entity_id
_entity_poly.type
_entity_poly.pdbx_seq_one_letter_code
_entity_poly.pdbx_strand_id
1 'polypeptide(L)'
;TVGLWALFTPTAMDRDVIFGKTPTSSFAITVTVGFFAFECSALLISDIVFKSANVLLNLHHWLSLVGYYLVLQTGANHLFACKGLTLEMSTPFSALCWTMLKCGKEKSWIWKANQFLLVHTFHCRSIVECYFWYVSYVHWDYIYTQMPTSVFYALYIQLPLVTFVMTPYWTYKKTIQMIEQKDWNFEDSAKDKSYNGSIKKST
;
A
#
# COMPACT_ATOMS: atom_id res chain seq x y z
N THR A 1 -8.51 14.30 -8.38
CA THR A 1 -8.54 13.17 -9.33
C THR A 1 -8.02 11.91 -8.63
N VAL A 2 -8.32 10.70 -9.12
CA VAL A 2 -7.82 9.41 -8.56
C VAL A 2 -7.28 8.51 -9.68
N GLY A 3 -6.49 7.49 -9.31
CA GLY A 3 -5.88 6.55 -10.24
C GLY A 3 -4.68 7.14 -11.01
N LEU A 4 -4.23 6.47 -12.07
CA LEU A 4 -3.10 6.92 -12.92
C LEU A 4 -3.29 8.36 -13.44
N TRP A 5 -4.53 8.76 -13.73
CA TRP A 5 -4.86 10.11 -14.18
C TRP A 5 -4.48 11.21 -13.17
N ALA A 6 -4.46 10.89 -11.87
CA ALA A 6 -4.05 11.82 -10.81
C ALA A 6 -2.55 12.15 -10.83
N LEU A 7 -1.74 11.36 -11.54
CA LEU A 7 -0.31 11.63 -11.72
C LEU A 7 -0.06 12.65 -12.84
N PHE A 8 -0.90 12.67 -13.88
CA PHE A 8 -0.64 13.43 -15.11
C PHE A 8 -1.46 14.70 -15.25
N THR A 9 -2.51 14.87 -14.45
CA THR A 9 -3.41 16.02 -14.56
C THR A 9 -3.18 16.99 -13.40
N PRO A 10 -2.73 18.23 -13.67
CA PRO A 10 -2.63 19.26 -12.65
C PRO A 10 -4.00 19.50 -12.01
N THR A 11 -4.03 19.55 -10.68
CA THR A 11 -5.23 19.77 -9.89
C THR A 11 -5.04 20.89 -8.88
N ALA A 12 -6.10 21.22 -8.14
CA ALA A 12 -6.01 22.12 -7.00
C ALA A 12 -4.98 21.63 -5.95
N MET A 13 -4.75 20.32 -5.84
CA MET A 13 -3.75 19.73 -4.93
C MET A 13 -2.32 20.09 -5.33
N ASP A 14 -2.05 20.29 -6.63
CA ASP A 14 -0.72 20.64 -7.13
C ASP A 14 -0.45 22.16 -7.03
N ARG A 15 -1.49 22.97 -6.82
CA ARG A 15 -1.38 24.43 -6.58
C ARG A 15 -1.17 24.77 -5.12
N ASP A 16 -1.71 23.95 -4.22
CA ASP A 16 -1.54 24.05 -2.78
C ASP A 16 -1.35 22.63 -2.22
N VAL A 17 -0.11 22.33 -1.84
CA VAL A 17 0.30 20.98 -1.42
C VAL A 17 -0.25 20.58 -0.05
N ILE A 18 -0.79 21.52 0.73
CA ILE A 18 -1.34 21.27 2.06
C ILE A 18 -2.87 21.30 2.01
N PHE A 19 -3.50 22.39 1.60
CA PHE A 19 -4.95 22.55 1.66
C PHE A 19 -5.66 22.39 0.31
N GLY A 20 -4.89 22.25 -0.77
CA GLY A 20 -5.44 21.97 -2.08
C GLY A 20 -6.21 20.65 -2.07
N LYS A 21 -7.49 20.70 -2.44
CA LYS A 21 -8.38 19.54 -2.48
C LYS A 21 -9.36 19.62 -3.64
N THR A 22 -9.86 18.46 -4.04
CA THR A 22 -10.89 18.28 -5.07
C THR A 22 -12.02 17.39 -4.55
N PRO A 23 -13.26 17.48 -5.07
CA PRO A 23 -14.34 16.58 -4.68
C PRO A 23 -13.95 15.10 -4.78
N THR A 24 -13.23 14.74 -5.85
CA THR A 24 -12.72 13.37 -6.05
C THR A 24 -11.69 12.97 -4.99
N SER A 25 -10.78 13.87 -4.58
CA SER A 25 -9.81 13.55 -3.53
C SER A 25 -10.50 13.32 -2.18
N SER A 26 -11.50 14.14 -1.84
CA SER A 26 -12.25 13.98 -0.60
C SER A 26 -12.99 12.64 -0.59
N PHE A 27 -13.68 12.32 -1.70
CA PHE A 27 -14.32 11.02 -1.88
C PHE A 27 -13.32 9.86 -1.72
N ALA A 28 -12.15 9.94 -2.38
CA ALA A 28 -11.11 8.92 -2.31
C ALA A 28 -10.62 8.69 -0.87
N ILE A 29 -10.34 9.77 -0.14
CA ILE A 29 -9.89 9.71 1.25
C ILE A 29 -10.97 9.10 2.14
N THR A 30 -12.24 9.51 2.00
CA THR A 30 -13.34 8.91 2.77
C THR A 30 -13.47 7.41 2.52
N VAL A 31 -13.43 6.98 1.26
CA VAL A 31 -13.46 5.55 0.91
C VAL A 31 -12.25 4.82 1.48
N THR A 32 -11.08 5.43 1.42
CA THR A 32 -9.81 4.86 1.92
C THR A 32 -9.86 4.64 3.43
N VAL A 33 -10.39 5.61 4.21
CA VAL A 33 -10.55 5.45 5.66
C VAL A 33 -11.48 4.28 5.97
N GLY A 34 -12.61 4.18 5.28
CA GLY A 34 -13.54 3.05 5.44
C GLY A 34 -12.88 1.71 5.11
N PHE A 35 -12.12 1.65 4.01
CA PHE A 35 -11.39 0.46 3.60
C PHE A 35 -10.34 0.03 4.63
N PHE A 36 -9.48 0.94 5.10
CA PHE A 36 -8.49 0.59 6.11
C PHE A 36 -9.11 0.24 7.46
N ALA A 37 -10.23 0.86 7.84
CA ALA A 37 -10.95 0.46 9.05
C ALA A 37 -11.44 -0.99 8.96
N PHE A 38 -11.98 -1.38 7.80
CA PHE A 38 -12.38 -2.76 7.54
C PHE A 38 -11.18 -3.71 7.55
N GLU A 39 -10.12 -3.42 6.81
CA GLU A 39 -8.91 -4.25 6.72
C GLU A 39 -8.21 -4.41 8.07
N CYS A 40 -8.03 -3.34 8.84
CA CYS A 40 -7.46 -3.40 10.19
C CYS A 40 -8.32 -4.27 11.12
N SER A 41 -9.64 -4.17 11.03
CA SER A 41 -10.54 -5.02 11.83
C SER A 41 -10.41 -6.49 11.44
N ALA A 42 -10.39 -6.77 10.13
CA ALA A 42 -10.24 -8.12 9.60
C ALA A 42 -8.88 -8.74 9.98
N LEU A 43 -7.78 -7.98 9.85
CA LEU A 43 -6.44 -8.39 10.24
C LEU A 43 -6.37 -8.66 11.75
N LEU A 44 -6.87 -7.76 12.59
CA LEU A 44 -6.87 -7.94 14.04
C LEU A 44 -7.62 -9.22 14.46
N ILE A 45 -8.81 -9.44 13.90
CA ILE A 45 -9.60 -10.65 14.18
C ILE A 45 -8.84 -11.89 13.69
N SER A 46 -8.30 -11.87 12.46
CA SER A 46 -7.53 -12.97 11.89
C SER A 46 -6.32 -13.31 12.76
N ASP A 47 -5.56 -12.30 13.17
CA ASP A 47 -4.35 -12.48 13.98
C ASP A 47 -4.65 -13.06 15.35
N ILE A 48 -5.77 -12.69 15.97
CA ILE A 48 -6.22 -13.26 17.25
C ILE A 48 -6.65 -14.72 17.06
N VAL A 49 -7.49 -14.99 16.07
CA VAL A 49 -8.08 -16.33 15.84
C VAL A 49 -7.01 -17.34 15.40
N PHE A 50 -6.14 -16.94 14.48
CA PHE A 50 -5.15 -17.83 13.87
C PHE A 50 -3.73 -17.68 14.43
N LYS A 51 -3.52 -16.76 15.38
CA LYS A 51 -2.21 -16.49 16.02
C LYS A 51 -1.11 -16.22 14.99
N SER A 52 -1.45 -15.46 13.95
CA SER A 52 -0.62 -15.28 12.73
C SER A 52 -0.16 -13.83 12.52
N ALA A 53 0.05 -13.08 13.60
CA ALA A 53 0.31 -11.65 13.52
C ALA A 53 1.56 -11.29 12.71
N ASN A 54 1.37 -10.56 11.61
CA ASN A 54 2.45 -10.00 10.83
C ASN A 54 2.69 -8.54 11.25
N VAL A 55 3.80 -8.28 11.95
CA VAL A 55 4.12 -6.96 12.51
C VAL A 55 4.20 -5.89 11.44
N LEU A 56 4.90 -6.14 10.32
CA LEU A 56 5.10 -5.12 9.29
C LEU A 56 3.80 -4.80 8.55
N LEU A 57 2.97 -5.81 8.30
CA LEU A 57 1.66 -5.63 7.68
C LEU A 57 0.70 -4.85 8.60
N ASN A 58 0.63 -5.23 9.88
CA ASN A 58 -0.17 -4.50 10.86
C ASN A 58 0.29 -3.05 10.99
N LEU A 59 1.59 -2.82 11.13
CA LEU A 59 2.15 -1.48 11.24
C LEU A 59 1.78 -0.62 10.02
N HIS A 60 1.92 -1.16 8.80
CA HIS A 60 1.51 -0.49 7.56
C HIS A 60 0.03 -0.10 7.57
N HIS A 61 -0.86 -1.05 7.86
CA HIS A 61 -2.31 -0.83 7.79
C HIS A 61 -2.80 0.14 8.87
N TRP A 62 -2.34 -0.01 10.12
CA TRP A 62 -2.74 0.86 11.22
C TRP A 62 -2.19 2.28 11.06
N LEU A 63 -0.94 2.45 10.62
CA LEU A 63 -0.41 3.78 10.31
C LEU A 63 -1.15 4.42 9.14
N SER A 64 -1.48 3.65 8.11
CA SER A 64 -2.29 4.13 6.98
C SER A 64 -3.67 4.60 7.46
N LEU A 65 -4.38 3.80 8.28
CA LEU A 65 -5.68 4.17 8.83
C LEU A 65 -5.60 5.51 9.58
N VAL A 66 -4.64 5.64 10.49
CA VAL A 66 -4.44 6.87 11.26
C VAL A 66 -4.11 8.05 10.34
N GLY A 67 -3.18 7.87 9.40
CA GLY A 67 -2.77 8.90 8.45
C GLY A 67 -3.93 9.42 7.61
N TYR A 68 -4.68 8.52 6.97
CA TYR A 68 -5.85 8.91 6.16
C TYR A 68 -6.99 9.48 7.00
N TYR A 69 -7.19 8.99 8.22
CA TYR A 69 -8.18 9.56 9.14
C TYR A 69 -7.81 11.00 9.51
N LEU A 70 -6.54 11.29 9.80
CA LEU A 70 -6.08 12.66 10.08
C LEU A 70 -6.26 13.59 8.88
N VAL A 71 -6.00 13.11 7.67
CA VAL A 71 -6.27 13.85 6.41
C VAL A 71 -7.77 14.14 6.29
N LEU A 72 -8.63 13.16 6.54
CA LEU A 72 -10.09 13.33 6.50
C LEU A 72 -10.58 14.39 7.52
N GLN A 73 -10.05 14.35 8.75
CA GLN A 73 -10.45 15.25 9.82
C GLN A 73 -9.96 16.68 9.61
N THR A 74 -8.71 16.84 9.17
CA THR A 74 -8.10 18.17 9.01
C THR A 74 -8.37 18.81 7.65
N GLY A 75 -8.72 18.02 6.64
CA GLY A 75 -8.82 18.46 5.26
C GLY A 75 -7.49 18.92 4.64
N ALA A 76 -6.37 18.57 5.27
CA ALA A 76 -5.02 18.90 4.83
C ALA A 76 -4.29 17.66 4.29
N ASN A 77 -3.23 17.87 3.50
CA ASN A 77 -2.34 16.84 2.95
C ASN A 77 -3.00 15.91 1.91
N HIS A 78 -4.03 16.39 1.21
CA HIS A 78 -4.73 15.65 0.17
C HIS A 78 -3.81 15.25 -1.00
N LEU A 79 -2.79 16.05 -1.34
CA LEU A 79 -1.82 15.74 -2.39
C LEU A 79 -1.06 14.45 -2.07
N PHE A 80 -0.42 14.40 -0.91
CA PHE A 80 0.38 13.25 -0.49
C PHE A 80 -0.51 12.03 -0.26
N ALA A 81 -1.69 12.20 0.34
CA ALA A 81 -2.64 11.11 0.55
C ALA A 81 -3.12 10.50 -0.78
N CYS A 82 -3.60 11.32 -1.73
CA CYS A 82 -4.17 10.80 -2.97
C CYS A 82 -3.10 10.23 -3.91
N LYS A 83 -1.93 10.85 -3.99
CA LYS A 83 -0.81 10.27 -4.75
C LYS A 83 -0.25 9.05 -4.01
N GLY A 84 -0.32 9.02 -2.67
CA GLY A 84 0.12 7.88 -1.84
C GLY A 84 -0.70 6.62 -2.09
N LEU A 85 -1.99 6.76 -2.41
CA LEU A 85 -2.83 5.63 -2.84
C LEU A 85 -2.28 4.89 -4.07
N THR A 86 -1.46 5.55 -4.90
CA THR A 86 -0.83 4.88 -6.04
C THR A 86 0.20 3.82 -5.61
N LEU A 87 0.72 3.90 -4.38
CA LEU A 87 1.59 2.87 -3.81
C LEU A 87 0.85 1.54 -3.62
N GLU A 88 -0.48 1.56 -3.55
CA GLU A 88 -1.35 0.38 -3.43
C GLU A 88 -1.72 -0.25 -4.79
N MET A 89 -1.24 0.29 -5.92
CA MET A 89 -1.48 -0.30 -7.24
C MET A 89 -0.89 -1.71 -7.37
N SER A 90 0.04 -2.11 -6.50
CA SER A 90 0.58 -3.47 -6.44
C SER A 90 -0.41 -4.51 -5.89
N THR A 91 -1.45 -4.08 -5.18
CA THR A 91 -2.41 -4.94 -4.49
C THR A 91 -3.21 -5.87 -5.43
N PRO A 92 -3.82 -5.41 -6.54
CA PRO A 92 -4.48 -6.31 -7.48
C PRO A 92 -3.55 -7.39 -8.05
N PHE A 93 -2.29 -7.04 -8.35
CA PHE A 93 -1.30 -8.00 -8.84
C PHE A 93 -0.88 -9.02 -7.77
N SER A 94 -0.82 -8.58 -6.51
CA SER A 94 -0.56 -9.46 -5.35
C SER A 94 -1.72 -10.42 -5.10
N ALA A 95 -2.97 -9.96 -5.22
CA ALA A 95 -4.16 -10.79 -5.07
C ALA A 95 -4.26 -11.83 -6.20
N LEU A 96 -3.99 -11.43 -7.45
CA LEU A 96 -3.96 -12.34 -8.60
C LEU A 96 -2.84 -13.38 -8.46
N CYS A 97 -1.66 -12.95 -7.99
CA CYS A 97 -0.57 -13.85 -7.61
C CYS A 97 -1.02 -14.87 -6.57
N TRP A 98 -1.62 -14.44 -5.46
CA TRP A 98 -2.07 -15.38 -4.44
C TRP A 98 -3.12 -16.38 -4.99
N THR A 99 -4.10 -15.88 -5.74
CA THR A 99 -5.16 -16.70 -6.35
C THR A 99 -4.59 -17.77 -7.29
N MET A 100 -3.66 -17.39 -8.16
CA MET A 100 -3.07 -18.36 -9.10
C MET A 100 -2.19 -19.41 -8.41
N LEU A 101 -1.52 -19.09 -7.28
CA LEU A 101 -0.82 -20.09 -6.48
C LEU A 101 -1.80 -21.12 -5.91
N LYS A 102 -2.93 -20.66 -5.36
CA LYS A 102 -3.95 -21.56 -4.80
C LYS A 102 -4.61 -22.44 -5.88
N CYS A 103 -4.71 -21.94 -7.11
CA CYS A 103 -5.21 -22.72 -8.24
C CYS A 103 -4.16 -23.63 -8.91
N GLY A 104 -2.90 -23.65 -8.47
CA GLY A 104 -1.83 -24.42 -9.13
C GLY A 104 -1.50 -23.92 -10.55
N LYS A 105 -1.68 -22.62 -10.82
CA LYS A 105 -1.46 -21.97 -12.13
C LYS A 105 -0.18 -21.13 -12.18
N GLU A 106 0.75 -21.37 -11.26
CA GLU A 106 2.00 -20.62 -11.12
C GLU A 106 2.95 -20.74 -12.31
N LYS A 107 2.76 -21.73 -13.19
CA LYS A 107 3.57 -21.90 -14.41
C LYS A 107 2.95 -21.28 -15.67
N SER A 108 1.74 -20.73 -15.56
CA SER A 108 1.02 -20.17 -16.71
C SER A 108 1.69 -18.91 -17.28
N TRP A 109 1.38 -18.58 -18.53
CA TRP A 109 1.81 -17.30 -19.12
C TRP A 109 1.23 -16.10 -18.35
N ILE A 110 -0.04 -16.19 -17.91
CA ILE A 110 -0.71 -15.15 -17.12
C ILE A 110 0.03 -14.90 -15.81
N TRP A 111 0.53 -15.97 -15.16
CA TRP A 111 1.38 -15.84 -13.99
C TRP A 111 2.63 -15.02 -14.25
N LYS A 112 3.39 -15.39 -15.28
CA LYS A 112 4.66 -14.71 -15.60
C LYS A 112 4.44 -13.23 -15.93
N ALA A 113 3.39 -12.92 -16.70
CA ALA A 113 3.00 -11.55 -17.00
C ALA A 113 2.61 -10.77 -15.73
N ASN A 114 1.82 -11.37 -14.84
CA ASN A 114 1.45 -10.76 -13.56
C ASN A 114 2.66 -10.51 -12.66
N GLN A 115 3.60 -11.46 -12.55
CA GLN A 115 4.82 -11.28 -11.74
C GLN A 115 5.69 -10.15 -12.28
N PHE A 116 5.84 -10.08 -13.61
CA PHE A 116 6.57 -8.98 -14.24
C PHE A 116 5.94 -7.63 -13.87
N LEU A 117 4.63 -7.48 -14.06
CA LEU A 117 3.92 -6.24 -13.69
C LEU A 117 4.01 -5.94 -12.19
N LEU A 118 3.86 -6.95 -11.34
CA LEU A 118 3.94 -6.82 -9.89
C LEU A 118 5.29 -6.23 -9.46
N VAL A 119 6.40 -6.81 -9.90
CA VAL A 119 7.76 -6.33 -9.55
C VAL A 119 7.98 -4.90 -10.05
N HIS A 120 7.55 -4.58 -11.27
CA HIS A 120 7.69 -3.23 -11.81
C HIS A 120 6.84 -2.21 -11.05
N THR A 121 5.61 -2.57 -10.65
CA THR A 121 4.80 -1.67 -9.81
C THR A 121 5.45 -1.42 -8.45
N PHE A 122 6.16 -2.39 -7.87
CA PHE A 122 6.95 -2.18 -6.65
C PHE A 122 8.11 -1.21 -6.87
N HIS A 123 8.83 -1.30 -7.99
CA HIS A 123 9.85 -0.30 -8.34
C HIS A 123 9.25 1.10 -8.58
N CYS A 124 8.06 1.18 -9.17
CA CYS A 124 7.36 2.46 -9.36
C CYS A 124 7.00 3.14 -8.03
N ARG A 125 6.88 2.40 -6.91
CA ARG A 125 6.68 3.00 -5.58
C ARG A 125 7.82 3.94 -5.21
N SER A 126 9.06 3.54 -5.47
CA SER A 126 10.23 4.38 -5.21
C SER A 126 10.21 5.70 -6.00
N ILE A 127 9.67 5.70 -7.22
CA ILE A 127 9.52 6.94 -8.01
C ILE A 127 8.53 7.89 -7.32
N VAL A 128 7.41 7.37 -6.82
CA VAL A 128 6.40 8.16 -6.10
C VAL A 128 6.94 8.66 -4.75
N GLU A 129 7.71 7.84 -4.04
CA GLU A 129 8.39 8.23 -2.80
C GLU A 129 9.42 9.34 -3.04
N CYS A 130 10.25 9.22 -4.07
CA CYS A 130 11.18 10.28 -4.49
C CYS A 130 10.43 11.57 -4.82
N TYR A 131 9.27 11.48 -5.48
CA TYR A 131 8.43 12.63 -5.74
C TYR A 131 7.92 13.28 -4.43
N PHE A 132 7.53 12.51 -3.42
CA PHE A 132 7.14 13.08 -2.12
C PHE A 132 8.30 13.79 -1.44
N TRP A 133 9.49 13.19 -1.42
CA TRP A 133 10.69 13.85 -0.90
C TRP A 133 10.99 15.16 -1.65
N TYR A 134 10.85 15.15 -2.97
CA TYR A 134 11.02 16.35 -3.80
C TYR A 134 10.00 17.44 -3.45
N VAL A 135 8.71 17.12 -3.37
CA VAL A 135 7.66 18.10 -2.99
C VAL A 135 7.89 18.62 -1.58
N SER A 136 8.24 17.75 -0.63
CA SER A 136 8.60 18.15 0.74
C SER A 136 9.78 19.11 0.78
N TYR A 137 10.81 18.87 -0.04
CA TYR A 137 11.98 19.74 -0.13
C TYR A 137 11.64 21.11 -0.73
N VAL A 138 10.93 21.15 -1.86
CA VAL A 138 10.58 22.39 -2.56
C VAL A 138 9.63 23.27 -1.74
N HIS A 139 8.72 22.67 -0.98
CA HIS A 139 7.70 23.39 -0.21
C HIS A 139 7.96 23.35 1.30
N TRP A 140 9.20 23.11 1.74
CA TRP A 140 9.53 22.84 3.14
C TRP A 140 9.00 23.93 4.09
N ASP A 141 9.28 25.20 3.82
CA ASP A 141 8.86 26.31 4.69
C ASP A 141 7.33 26.39 4.82
N TYR A 142 6.62 26.17 3.73
CA TYR A 142 5.16 26.15 3.71
C TYR A 142 4.62 24.95 4.51
N ILE A 143 5.16 23.76 4.29
CA ILE A 143 4.79 22.53 5.01
C ILE A 143 5.07 22.67 6.50
N TYR A 144 6.25 23.15 6.88
CA TYR A 144 6.66 23.29 8.27
C TYR A 144 5.80 24.30 9.03
N THR A 145 5.40 25.40 8.38
CA THR A 145 4.65 26.48 9.05
C THR A 145 3.14 26.32 9.02
N GLN A 146 2.58 25.67 8.00
CA GLN A 146 1.13 25.64 7.78
C GLN A 146 0.49 24.26 7.94
N MET A 147 1.24 23.17 7.83
CA MET A 147 0.65 21.83 7.94
C MET A 147 0.19 21.56 9.38
N PRO A 148 -1.03 21.05 9.59
CA PRO A 148 -1.47 20.64 10.92
C PRO A 148 -0.47 19.66 11.55
N THR A 149 -0.07 19.91 12.79
CA THR A 149 1.01 19.18 13.49
C THR A 149 0.81 17.66 13.48
N SER A 150 -0.43 17.19 13.67
CA SER A 150 -0.75 15.76 13.64
C SER A 150 -0.48 15.12 12.28
N VAL A 151 -0.84 15.81 11.20
CA VAL A 151 -0.63 15.36 9.81
C VAL A 151 0.84 15.41 9.44
N PHE A 152 1.56 16.45 9.90
CA PHE A 152 3.01 16.58 9.73
C PHE A 152 3.76 15.38 10.32
N TYR A 153 3.51 15.06 11.59
CA TYR A 153 4.14 13.90 12.22
C TYR A 153 3.74 12.59 11.55
N ALA A 154 2.46 12.42 11.20
CA ALA A 154 2.01 11.24 10.49
C ALA A 154 2.74 11.07 9.15
N LEU A 155 2.90 12.13 8.36
CA LEU A 155 3.60 12.09 7.08
C LEU A 155 5.08 11.72 7.27
N TYR A 156 5.80 12.42 8.15
CA TYR A 156 7.24 12.25 8.29
C TYR A 156 7.68 11.07 9.17
N ILE A 157 6.76 10.39 9.84
CA ILE A 157 6.99 9.04 10.39
C ILE A 157 6.80 7.98 9.31
N GLN A 158 5.73 8.09 8.51
CA GLN A 158 5.40 7.10 7.49
C GLN A 158 6.34 7.15 6.28
N LEU A 159 6.71 8.34 5.81
CA LEU A 159 7.49 8.49 4.59
C LEU A 159 8.88 7.82 4.68
N PRO A 160 9.68 8.00 5.75
CA PRO A 160 10.93 7.24 5.92
C PRO A 160 10.69 5.74 6.06
N LEU A 161 9.67 5.33 6.81
CA LEU A 161 9.36 3.91 7.02
C LEU A 161 9.02 3.21 5.70
N VAL A 162 8.20 3.85 4.87
CA VAL A 162 7.85 3.33 3.55
C VAL A 162 9.08 3.33 2.63
N THR A 163 9.81 4.44 2.56
CA THR A 163 10.95 4.61 1.62
C THR A 163 12.10 3.66 1.93
N PHE A 164 12.48 3.54 3.20
CA PHE A 164 13.73 2.86 3.58
C PHE A 164 13.53 1.46 4.15
N VAL A 165 12.31 1.11 4.57
CA VAL A 165 12.03 -0.20 5.18
C VAL A 165 11.06 -1.01 4.32
N MET A 166 9.83 -0.52 4.15
CA MET A 166 8.75 -1.34 3.59
C MET A 166 8.91 -1.57 2.09
N THR A 167 9.15 -0.51 1.30
CA THR A 167 9.28 -0.64 -0.16
C THR A 167 10.49 -1.51 -0.55
N PRO A 168 11.70 -1.33 0.01
CA PRO A 168 12.81 -2.24 -0.24
C PRO A 168 12.51 -3.69 0.16
N TYR A 169 11.96 -3.90 1.35
CA TYR A 169 11.63 -5.25 1.86
C TYR A 169 10.61 -5.96 0.97
N TRP A 170 9.51 -5.32 0.62
CA TRP A 170 8.49 -5.94 -0.22
C TRP A 170 8.97 -6.12 -1.66
N THR A 171 9.72 -5.17 -2.22
CA THR A 171 10.34 -5.32 -3.54
C THR A 171 11.24 -6.55 -3.57
N TYR A 172 12.08 -6.74 -2.55
CA TYR A 172 12.89 -7.96 -2.40
C TYR A 172 12.01 -9.22 -2.41
N LYS A 173 10.98 -9.29 -1.56
CA LYS A 173 10.10 -10.47 -1.49
C LYS A 173 9.40 -10.76 -2.83
N LYS A 174 8.92 -9.73 -3.53
CA LYS A 174 8.24 -9.91 -4.83
C LYS A 174 9.21 -10.35 -5.92
N THR A 175 10.44 -9.82 -5.92
CA THR A 175 11.49 -10.27 -6.84
C THR A 175 11.83 -11.74 -6.61
N ILE A 176 11.97 -12.18 -5.35
CA ILE A 176 12.18 -13.60 -5.07
C ILE A 176 10.94 -14.42 -5.47
N GLN A 177 9.71 -13.94 -5.21
CA GLN A 177 8.48 -14.63 -5.61
C GLN A 177 8.35 -14.89 -7.13
N MET A 178 8.98 -14.04 -7.94
CA MET A 178 9.06 -14.23 -9.39
C MET A 178 9.98 -15.41 -9.78
N ILE A 179 11.05 -15.64 -9.01
CA ILE A 179 12.06 -16.68 -9.23
C ILE A 179 11.62 -17.99 -8.57
N GLU A 180 11.35 -17.92 -7.27
CA GLU A 180 10.84 -18.99 -6.43
C GLU A 180 9.34 -18.77 -6.24
N GLN A 181 8.51 -19.65 -6.80
CA GLN A 181 7.03 -19.59 -6.75
C GLN A 181 6.49 -19.87 -5.33
N LYS A 182 6.98 -19.12 -4.34
CA LYS A 182 6.71 -19.28 -2.91
C LYS A 182 5.56 -18.38 -2.48
N ASP A 183 4.67 -18.94 -1.67
CA ASP A 183 3.65 -18.18 -0.95
C ASP A 183 4.29 -17.59 0.32
N TRP A 184 4.45 -16.28 0.33
CA TRP A 184 5.08 -15.53 1.41
C TRP A 184 4.09 -15.04 2.47
N ASN A 185 2.79 -15.26 2.28
CA ASN A 185 1.76 -14.86 3.24
C ASN A 185 1.69 -15.81 4.43
N PHE A 186 2.32 -16.98 4.35
CA PHE A 186 2.27 -18.03 5.37
C PHE A 186 3.63 -18.71 5.56
N GLU A 187 4.70 -17.94 5.74
CA GLU A 187 6.06 -18.48 5.93
C GLU A 187 6.13 -19.55 7.05
N ASP A 188 5.28 -19.43 8.09
CA ASP A 188 5.21 -20.36 9.22
C ASP A 188 4.31 -21.58 8.99
N SER A 189 3.50 -21.62 7.92
CA SER A 189 2.56 -22.72 7.68
C SER A 189 3.18 -23.93 6.99
N ALA A 190 4.51 -24.01 6.88
CA ALA A 190 5.17 -25.20 6.37
C ALA A 190 4.81 -26.46 7.18
N LYS A 191 4.46 -26.29 8.47
CA LYS A 191 3.96 -27.36 9.34
C LYS A 191 2.46 -27.69 9.16
N ASP A 192 1.64 -26.74 8.70
CA ASP A 192 0.17 -26.84 8.69
C ASP A 192 -0.47 -26.71 7.30
N LYS A 193 0.23 -27.16 6.25
CA LYS A 193 -0.33 -27.20 4.87
C LYS A 193 -1.62 -28.01 4.74
N SER A 194 -1.97 -28.83 5.74
CA SER A 194 -3.19 -29.63 5.76
C SER A 194 -4.46 -28.81 5.97
N TYR A 195 -4.39 -27.61 6.56
CA TYR A 195 -5.60 -26.94 7.06
C TYR A 195 -6.10 -25.74 6.23
N ASN A 196 -5.31 -25.21 5.29
CA ASN A 196 -5.77 -24.06 4.51
C ASN A 196 -5.63 -24.24 2.99
N GLY A 197 -6.74 -24.66 2.37
CA GLY A 197 -6.92 -24.66 0.92
C GLY A 197 -6.23 -25.78 0.15
N SER A 198 -5.80 -26.87 0.80
CA SER A 198 -5.37 -28.06 0.06
C SER A 198 -6.59 -28.73 -0.59
N ILE A 199 -6.89 -28.35 -1.83
CA ILE A 199 -7.75 -29.18 -2.68
C ILE A 199 -6.93 -30.45 -2.91
N LYS A 200 -7.34 -31.55 -2.25
CA LYS A 200 -6.82 -32.88 -2.57
C LYS A 200 -6.89 -33.04 -4.09
N LYS A 201 -5.75 -33.19 -4.75
CA LYS A 201 -5.73 -33.65 -6.14
C LYS A 201 -6.38 -35.03 -6.13
N SER A 202 -7.63 -35.09 -6.61
CA SER A 202 -8.21 -36.36 -7.02
C SER A 202 -7.40 -36.82 -8.23
N THR A 203 -6.57 -37.84 -8.01
CA THR A 203 -6.11 -38.74 -9.07
C THR A 203 -7.28 -39.48 -9.69
#